data_AF-A0A6P1ZEW9-F1
#
_entry.id   AF-A0A6P1ZEW9-F1
#
_cell.length_a   1.000
_cell.length_b   1.000
_cell.length_c   1.000
_cell.angle_alpha   90.00
_cell.angle_beta   90.00
_cell.angle_gamma   90.00
#
_symmetry.space_group_name_H-M   'P 1'
#
loop_
_entity.id
_entity.type
_entity.pdbx_description
1 polymer ?
#
loop_
_entity_poly.entity_id
_entity_poly.type
_entity_poly.pdbx_seq_one_letter_code
_entity_poly.pdbx_strand_id
1 'polypeptide(L)'
;MFGFGKRYAPRVHGAALDALRRTAGALEGAGLGPFEETGENFEFAPGQGGARSLRLTWEQKKKFMGGVYRTVLEAEFDSDVPVRAPLVLHYGGALFKGAPEFKNKKQEAAEGAHDVLADLLNQNKGLVDLLFLQDIEKMTLEPGDKDGTVRMRLAPVGGSFVWMLMPPMKYAVKLPAKHGAAMVETVNVLARLLGHGAAVRDDRTK
;
A
#
# COMPACT_ATOMS: atom_id res chain seq x y z
N MET A 1 31.74 -18.60 -22.07
CA MET A 1 31.38 -17.17 -21.90
C MET A 1 30.53 -16.78 -23.12
N PHE A 2 29.21 -16.74 -22.99
CA PHE A 2 28.31 -16.17 -24.02
C PHE A 2 27.16 -15.46 -23.31
N GLY A 3 27.18 -14.13 -23.40
CA GLY A 3 26.22 -13.25 -22.76
C GLY A 3 24.89 -13.26 -23.50
N PHE A 4 23.81 -13.56 -22.77
CA PHE A 4 22.47 -13.20 -23.20
C PHE A 4 22.13 -11.82 -22.66
N GLY A 5 22.52 -10.80 -23.43
CA GLY A 5 21.90 -9.47 -23.35
C GLY A 5 20.44 -9.59 -23.75
N LYS A 6 19.55 -9.83 -22.78
CA LYS A 6 18.10 -9.77 -23.00
C LYS A 6 17.73 -8.30 -23.22
N ARG A 7 17.64 -7.91 -24.49
CA ARG A 7 16.96 -6.69 -24.93
C ARG A 7 15.58 -6.64 -24.26
N TYR A 8 15.39 -5.60 -23.44
CA TYR A 8 14.12 -5.26 -22.81
C TYR A 8 13.02 -5.17 -23.88
N ALA A 9 11.89 -5.85 -23.64
CA ALA A 9 10.76 -5.84 -24.57
C ALA A 9 9.77 -4.73 -24.18
N PRO A 10 9.65 -3.62 -24.95
CA PRO A 10 8.97 -2.38 -24.55
C PRO A 10 7.45 -2.49 -24.35
N ARG A 11 6.79 -3.51 -24.93
CA ARG A 11 5.31 -3.59 -24.95
C ARG A 11 4.64 -3.79 -23.59
N VAL A 12 5.28 -4.47 -22.64
CA VAL A 12 4.68 -4.72 -21.31
C VAL A 12 4.97 -3.60 -20.33
N HIS A 13 6.09 -2.92 -20.52
CA HIS A 13 6.38 -1.71 -19.80
C HIS A 13 5.30 -0.65 -20.09
N GLY A 14 4.92 -0.48 -21.36
CA GLY A 14 3.78 0.38 -21.75
C GLY A 14 2.46 -0.02 -21.09
N ALA A 15 2.06 -1.29 -21.11
CA ALA A 15 0.79 -1.72 -20.50
C ALA A 15 0.74 -1.54 -18.97
N ALA A 16 1.88 -1.70 -18.28
CA ALA A 16 2.01 -1.45 -16.85
C ALA A 16 1.95 0.04 -16.53
N LEU A 17 2.67 0.87 -17.31
CA LEU A 17 2.59 2.33 -17.21
C LEU A 17 1.18 2.85 -17.50
N ASP A 18 0.49 2.33 -18.51
CA ASP A 18 -0.91 2.68 -18.80
C ASP A 18 -1.84 2.31 -17.65
N ALA A 19 -1.59 1.18 -16.99
CA ALA A 19 -2.35 0.77 -15.82
C ALA A 19 -2.10 1.71 -14.64
N LEU A 20 -0.84 2.10 -14.40
CA LEU A 20 -0.49 3.08 -13.38
C LEU A 20 -1.09 4.45 -13.66
N ARG A 21 -1.00 4.95 -14.90
CA ARG A 21 -1.58 6.23 -15.31
C ARG A 21 -3.09 6.26 -15.10
N ARG A 22 -3.79 5.18 -15.42
CA ARG A 22 -5.23 5.04 -15.11
C ARG A 22 -5.51 5.05 -13.61
N THR A 23 -4.68 4.37 -12.81
CA THR A 23 -4.81 4.40 -11.36
C THR A 23 -4.55 5.80 -10.82
N ALA A 24 -3.52 6.50 -11.33
CA ALA A 24 -3.21 7.87 -10.95
C ALA A 24 -4.37 8.82 -11.25
N GLY A 25 -4.98 8.73 -12.44
CA GLY A 25 -6.18 9.50 -12.77
C GLY A 25 -7.40 9.13 -11.90
N ALA A 26 -7.54 7.87 -11.49
CA ALA A 26 -8.60 7.46 -10.57
C ALA A 26 -8.36 7.99 -9.14
N LEU A 27 -7.10 8.06 -8.71
CA LEU A 27 -6.69 8.66 -7.44
C LEU A 27 -6.92 10.17 -7.43
N GLU A 28 -6.55 10.85 -8.53
CA GLU A 28 -6.81 12.27 -8.72
C GLU A 28 -8.32 12.57 -8.69
N GLY A 29 -9.11 11.83 -9.49
CA GLY A 29 -10.58 11.96 -9.50
C GLY A 29 -11.26 11.60 -8.18
N ALA A 30 -10.57 10.88 -7.29
CA ALA A 30 -11.04 10.55 -5.94
C ALA A 30 -10.65 11.58 -4.87
N GLY A 31 -9.97 12.67 -5.26
CA GLY A 31 -9.67 13.79 -4.38
C GLY A 31 -8.20 13.96 -4.02
N LEU A 32 -7.29 13.17 -4.60
CA LEU A 32 -5.88 13.56 -4.61
C LEU A 32 -5.65 14.65 -5.64
N GLY A 33 -4.74 15.57 -5.36
CA GLY A 33 -4.36 16.63 -6.29
C GLY A 33 -3.68 16.10 -7.57
N PRO A 34 -3.22 17.02 -8.42
CA PRO A 34 -2.53 16.65 -9.66
C PRO A 34 -1.27 15.82 -9.38
N PHE A 35 -0.89 15.02 -10.37
CA PHE A 35 0.32 14.20 -10.33
C PHE A 35 1.24 14.50 -11.51
N GLU A 36 2.53 14.25 -11.31
CA GLU A 36 3.57 14.32 -12.33
C GLU A 36 4.11 12.91 -12.62
N GLU A 37 4.38 12.63 -13.89
CA GLU A 37 5.02 11.38 -14.31
C GLU A 37 6.55 11.55 -14.29
N THR A 38 7.22 10.85 -13.39
CA THR A 38 8.68 10.88 -13.20
C THR A 38 9.29 9.53 -13.59
N GLY A 39 9.57 9.37 -14.89
CA GLY A 39 10.11 8.12 -15.44
C GLY A 39 9.08 7.00 -15.40
N GLU A 40 9.22 6.07 -14.46
CA GLU A 40 8.30 4.93 -14.29
C GLU A 40 7.32 5.09 -13.11
N ASN A 41 7.33 6.27 -12.46
CA ASN A 41 6.55 6.58 -11.28
C ASN A 41 5.58 7.74 -11.54
N PHE A 42 4.56 7.83 -10.69
CA PHE A 42 3.62 8.95 -10.68
C PHE A 42 3.62 9.56 -9.29
N GLU A 43 4.10 10.79 -9.18
CA GLU A 43 4.25 11.52 -7.92
C GLU A 43 3.14 12.53 -7.77
N PHE A 44 2.45 12.52 -6.63
CA PHE A 44 1.43 13.52 -6.33
C PHE A 44 2.07 14.68 -5.59
N ALA A 45 1.44 15.85 -5.68
CA ALA A 45 1.87 17.01 -4.92
C ALA A 45 2.06 16.67 -3.41
N PRO A 46 3.04 17.28 -2.72
CA PRO A 46 3.19 17.11 -1.27
C PRO A 46 1.94 17.54 -0.50
N GLY A 47 1.68 16.92 0.65
CA GLY A 47 0.55 17.25 1.55
C GLY A 47 -0.79 16.62 1.16
N GLN A 48 -0.85 15.88 0.05
CA GLN A 48 -2.08 15.25 -0.43
C GLN A 48 -2.50 14.10 0.49
N GLY A 49 -3.78 14.11 0.89
CA GLY A 49 -4.33 13.16 1.86
C GLY A 49 -3.64 13.16 3.23
N GLY A 50 -2.97 14.25 3.59
CA GLY A 50 -2.18 14.36 4.82
C GLY A 50 -0.84 13.63 4.77
N ALA A 51 -0.43 13.11 3.61
CA ALA A 51 0.89 12.53 3.39
C ALA A 51 1.90 13.61 2.97
N ARG A 52 3.10 13.56 3.53
CA ARG A 52 4.24 14.40 3.16
C ARG A 52 4.68 14.15 1.72
N SER A 53 4.69 12.89 1.32
CA SER A 53 4.95 12.47 -0.05
C SER A 53 4.00 11.33 -0.40
N LEU A 54 3.61 11.26 -1.67
CA LEU A 54 2.74 10.22 -2.18
C LEU A 54 3.16 9.88 -3.60
N ARG A 55 3.42 8.59 -3.86
CA ARG A 55 3.81 8.11 -5.18
C ARG A 55 3.16 6.78 -5.51
N LEU A 56 2.81 6.63 -6.78
CA LEU A 56 2.40 5.38 -7.39
C LEU A 56 3.58 4.80 -8.17
N THR A 57 3.89 3.55 -7.87
CA THR A 57 4.91 2.77 -8.56
C THR A 57 4.35 1.40 -8.92
N TRP A 58 5.14 0.58 -9.61
CA TRP A 58 4.80 -0.82 -9.83
C TRP A 58 5.90 -1.73 -9.31
N GLU A 59 5.54 -2.96 -8.96
CA GLU A 59 6.49 -4.02 -8.69
C GLU A 59 6.15 -5.29 -9.48
N GLN A 60 7.19 -5.99 -9.95
CA GLN A 60 7.03 -7.25 -10.65
C GLN A 60 7.25 -8.42 -9.69
N LYS A 61 6.19 -9.19 -9.44
CA LYS A 61 6.26 -10.48 -8.75
C LYS A 61 6.46 -11.59 -9.78
N LYS A 62 7.61 -12.27 -9.72
CA LYS A 62 7.85 -13.47 -10.54
C LYS A 62 6.97 -14.63 -10.04
N LYS A 63 6.29 -15.29 -10.97
CA LYS A 63 5.46 -16.48 -10.75
C LYS A 63 5.92 -17.58 -11.71
N PHE A 64 5.45 -18.82 -11.49
CA PHE A 64 5.92 -20.03 -12.16
C PHE A 64 5.96 -19.93 -13.71
N MET A 65 5.00 -19.24 -14.35
CA MET A 65 4.93 -19.08 -15.81
C MET A 65 5.08 -17.63 -16.32
N GLY A 66 5.36 -16.65 -15.45
CA GLY A 66 5.35 -15.24 -15.88
C GLY A 66 5.64 -14.22 -14.78
N GLY A 67 5.47 -12.94 -15.14
CA GLY A 67 5.60 -11.82 -14.20
C GLY A 67 4.27 -11.08 -14.04
N VAL A 68 3.84 -10.89 -12.79
CA VAL A 68 2.69 -10.06 -12.43
C VAL A 68 3.20 -8.68 -12.03
N TYR A 69 2.77 -7.66 -12.76
CA TYR A 69 3.04 -6.26 -12.45
C TYR A 69 1.86 -5.74 -11.64
N ARG A 70 2.12 -5.38 -10.38
CA ARG A 70 1.10 -4.85 -9.47
C ARG A 70 1.43 -3.40 -9.12
N THR A 71 0.38 -2.62 -8.97
CA THR A 71 0.46 -1.23 -8.51
C THR A 71 0.80 -1.20 -7.02
N VAL A 72 1.64 -0.25 -6.66
CA VAL A 72 2.03 0.02 -5.28
C VAL A 72 1.83 1.51 -5.04
N LEU A 73 1.04 1.85 -4.02
CA LEU A 73 0.96 3.21 -3.51
C LEU A 73 1.88 3.32 -2.30
N GLU A 74 2.77 4.29 -2.33
CA GLU A 74 3.68 4.60 -1.23
C GLU A 74 3.37 6.00 -0.73
N ALA A 75 3.22 6.12 0.59
CA ALA A 75 2.97 7.38 1.26
C ALA A 75 3.93 7.52 2.44
N GLU A 76 4.36 8.74 2.72
CA GLU A 76 5.11 9.06 3.93
C GLU A 76 4.31 10.05 4.77
N PHE A 77 4.18 9.80 6.06
CA PHE A 77 3.43 10.61 7.00
C PHE A 77 4.35 11.10 8.12
N ASP A 78 4.12 12.31 8.60
CA ASP A 78 4.61 12.70 9.93
C ASP A 78 3.76 11.96 10.98
N SER A 79 4.38 11.46 12.04
CA SER A 79 3.74 10.59 13.04
C SER A 79 4.19 10.95 14.45
N ASP A 80 3.23 11.23 15.31
CA ASP A 80 3.47 11.39 16.75
C ASP A 80 3.56 10.04 17.47
N VAL A 81 3.18 8.95 16.78
CA VAL A 81 3.28 7.59 17.29
C VAL A 81 4.63 7.01 16.88
N PRO A 82 5.47 6.57 17.83
CA PRO A 82 6.78 6.01 17.52
C PRO A 82 6.64 4.62 16.88
N VAL A 83 6.98 4.51 15.60
CA VAL A 83 7.09 3.22 14.90
C VAL A 83 8.51 2.72 15.06
N ARG A 84 8.71 1.71 15.90
CA ARG A 84 10.04 1.13 16.18
C ARG A 84 10.35 -0.10 15.34
N ALA A 85 9.33 -0.71 14.75
CA ALA A 85 9.47 -1.88 13.90
C ALA A 85 8.39 -1.89 12.81
N PRO A 86 8.68 -2.52 11.65
CA PRO A 86 7.69 -2.72 10.60
C PRO A 86 6.43 -3.42 11.10
N LEU A 87 5.28 -2.79 10.89
CA LEU A 87 3.96 -3.40 10.98
C LEU A 87 3.55 -3.89 9.59
N VAL A 88 3.01 -5.10 9.55
CA VAL A 88 2.51 -5.74 8.34
C VAL A 88 1.05 -6.08 8.58
N LEU A 89 0.19 -5.66 7.66
CA LEU A 89 -1.17 -6.18 7.59
C LEU A 89 -1.12 -7.57 6.96
N HIS A 90 -1.64 -8.55 7.67
CA HIS A 90 -1.91 -9.88 7.13
C HIS A 90 -3.38 -9.95 6.76
N TYR A 91 -3.64 -10.21 5.48
CA TYR A 91 -4.98 -10.51 4.99
C TYR A 91 -4.91 -11.73 4.08
N GLY A 92 -5.64 -12.78 4.45
CA GLY A 92 -5.71 -14.02 3.69
C GLY A 92 -6.65 -13.94 2.47
N GLY A 93 -7.13 -12.76 2.10
CA GLY A 93 -8.16 -12.67 1.07
C GLY A 93 -9.51 -13.25 1.53
N ALA A 94 -10.53 -13.03 0.71
CA ALA A 94 -11.82 -13.69 0.87
C ALA A 94 -11.71 -15.24 0.81
N LEU A 95 -10.63 -15.77 0.22
CA LEU A 95 -10.38 -17.20 0.03
C LEU A 95 -10.00 -17.92 1.33
N PHE A 96 -9.19 -17.30 2.20
CA PHE A 96 -8.76 -17.92 3.46
C PHE A 96 -9.58 -17.45 4.68
N LYS A 97 -10.67 -16.70 4.47
CA LYS A 97 -11.62 -16.22 5.52
C LYS A 97 -10.95 -15.53 6.73
N GLY A 98 -9.75 -14.99 6.57
CA GLY A 98 -9.07 -14.23 7.61
C GLY A 98 -9.54 -12.78 7.62
N ALA A 99 -9.85 -12.24 8.80
CA ALA A 99 -10.03 -10.79 8.96
C ALA A 99 -8.69 -10.08 8.72
N PRO A 100 -8.66 -8.88 8.11
CA PRO A 100 -7.44 -8.09 8.01
C PRO A 100 -6.95 -7.74 9.41
N GLU A 101 -5.70 -8.05 9.72
CA GLU A 101 -5.11 -7.78 11.04
C GLU A 101 -3.68 -7.27 10.89
N PHE A 102 -3.39 -6.13 11.52
CA PHE A 102 -2.05 -5.57 11.60
C PHE A 102 -1.26 -6.31 12.67
N LYS A 103 -0.07 -6.81 12.31
CA LYS A 103 0.87 -7.50 13.19
C LYS A 103 2.28 -6.95 13.01
N ASN A 104 3.06 -6.96 14.08
CA ASN A 104 4.46 -6.55 13.99
C ASN A 104 5.30 -7.67 13.38
N LYS A 105 6.07 -7.33 12.36
CA LYS A 105 6.90 -8.30 11.61
C LYS A 105 7.93 -9.00 12.48
N LYS A 106 8.39 -8.36 13.57
CA LYS A 106 9.30 -8.99 14.54
C LYS A 106 8.57 -9.85 15.58
N GLN A 107 7.27 -9.60 15.81
CA GLN A 107 6.46 -10.36 16.78
C GLN A 107 5.85 -11.64 16.21
N GLU A 108 5.88 -11.86 14.89
CA GLU A 108 5.66 -13.21 14.35
C GLU A 108 6.59 -14.27 15.01
N ALA A 109 7.71 -13.84 15.60
CA ALA A 109 8.66 -14.69 16.30
C ALA A 109 8.64 -14.59 17.84
N ALA A 110 7.89 -13.65 18.44
CA ALA A 110 7.89 -13.44 19.89
C ALA A 110 6.50 -13.00 20.39
N GLU A 111 5.78 -13.95 20.99
CA GLU A 111 4.53 -13.67 21.71
C GLU A 111 4.79 -12.71 22.88
N GLY A 112 3.98 -11.64 23.00
CA GLY A 112 3.85 -10.89 24.26
C GLY A 112 4.31 -9.43 24.29
N ALA A 113 4.78 -8.84 23.19
CA ALA A 113 5.01 -7.39 23.15
C ALA A 113 3.74 -6.66 22.65
N HIS A 114 3.13 -5.84 23.50
CA HIS A 114 1.96 -5.04 23.14
C HIS A 114 2.37 -3.91 22.18
N ASP A 115 1.86 -3.92 20.94
CA ASP A 115 2.12 -2.87 19.95
C ASP A 115 0.92 -1.91 19.88
N VAL A 116 1.04 -0.80 20.59
CA VAL A 116 -0.01 0.23 20.70
C VAL A 116 -0.46 0.73 19.32
N LEU A 117 0.43 0.80 18.34
CA LEU A 117 0.05 1.22 16.99
C LEU A 117 -0.73 0.13 16.26
N ALA A 118 -0.34 -1.13 16.38
CA ALA A 118 -1.11 -2.24 15.81
C ALA A 118 -2.54 -2.25 16.36
N ASP A 119 -2.69 -2.10 17.68
CA ASP A 119 -4.01 -2.06 18.32
C ASP A 119 -4.82 -0.83 17.89
N LEU A 120 -4.21 0.35 17.82
CA LEU A 120 -4.87 1.57 17.34
C LEU A 120 -5.43 1.38 15.92
N LEU A 121 -4.64 0.75 15.03
CA LEU A 121 -5.04 0.51 13.65
C LEU A 121 -6.12 -0.57 13.56
N ASN A 122 -6.00 -1.67 14.31
CA ASN A 122 -6.97 -2.77 14.35
C ASN A 122 -8.31 -2.37 14.99
N GLN A 123 -8.30 -1.40 15.93
CA GLN A 123 -9.53 -0.84 16.51
C GLN A 123 -10.28 0.09 15.56
N ASN A 124 -9.62 0.60 14.51
CA ASN A 124 -10.28 1.40 13.50
C ASN A 124 -10.99 0.49 12.48
N LYS A 125 -12.25 0.17 12.77
CA LYS A 125 -13.09 -0.66 11.89
C LYS A 125 -13.19 -0.11 10.47
N GLY A 126 -13.28 1.22 10.31
CA GLY A 126 -13.35 1.86 8.99
C GLY A 126 -12.11 1.59 8.14
N LEU A 127 -10.92 1.66 8.73
CA LEU A 127 -9.67 1.31 8.08
C LEU A 127 -9.65 -0.17 7.65
N VAL A 128 -10.02 -1.07 8.56
CA VAL A 128 -10.06 -2.52 8.28
C VAL A 128 -11.04 -2.84 7.15
N ASP A 129 -12.22 -2.22 7.14
CA ASP A 129 -13.24 -2.40 6.10
C ASP A 129 -12.78 -1.86 4.73
N LEU A 130 -12.09 -0.71 4.70
CA LEU A 130 -11.47 -0.16 3.48
C LEU A 130 -10.41 -1.08 2.92
N LEU A 131 -9.55 -1.62 3.78
CA LEU A 131 -8.48 -2.53 3.38
C LEU A 131 -9.03 -3.86 2.85
N PHE A 132 -10.13 -4.34 3.43
CA PHE A 132 -10.87 -5.50 2.95
C PHE A 132 -11.46 -5.25 1.55
N LEU A 133 -12.07 -4.08 1.31
CA LEU A 133 -12.66 -3.70 0.02
C LEU A 133 -11.63 -3.70 -1.12
N GLN A 134 -10.38 -3.38 -0.80
CA GLN A 134 -9.28 -3.25 -1.76
C GLN A 134 -8.64 -4.59 -2.15
N ASP A 135 -9.04 -5.70 -1.52
CA ASP A 135 -8.44 -7.04 -1.66
C ASP A 135 -6.91 -6.97 -1.55
N ILE A 136 -6.40 -6.43 -0.44
CA ILE A 136 -4.96 -6.21 -0.27
C ILE A 136 -4.26 -7.47 0.22
N GLU A 137 -3.31 -8.01 -0.54
CA GLU A 137 -2.45 -9.13 -0.09
C GLU A 137 -1.53 -8.69 1.03
N LYS A 138 -1.05 -7.44 0.96
CA LYS A 138 -0.11 -6.89 1.93
C LYS A 138 -0.15 -5.37 1.97
N MET A 139 -0.23 -4.84 3.19
CA MET A 139 0.11 -3.45 3.51
C MET A 139 1.24 -3.46 4.54
N THR A 140 2.18 -2.53 4.43
CA THR A 140 3.23 -2.36 5.44
C THR A 140 3.29 -0.92 5.90
N LEU A 141 3.54 -0.74 7.20
CA LEU A 141 3.90 0.52 7.81
C LEU A 141 5.29 0.34 8.43
N GLU A 142 6.25 1.13 7.98
CA GLU A 142 7.65 1.04 8.42
C GLU A 142 8.11 2.40 8.92
N PRO A 143 9.12 2.46 9.80
CA PRO A 143 9.77 3.74 10.12
C PRO A 143 10.23 4.39 8.81
N GLY A 144 9.93 5.68 8.63
CA GLY A 144 10.36 6.44 7.47
C GLY A 144 11.86 6.75 7.51
N ASP A 145 12.35 7.46 6.49
CA ASP A 145 13.78 7.80 6.38
C ASP A 145 14.19 8.91 7.38
N LYS A 146 13.21 9.58 7.99
CA LYS A 146 13.41 10.65 8.97
C LYS A 146 12.79 10.24 10.31
N ASP A 147 13.42 10.68 11.40
CA ASP A 147 12.86 10.51 12.73
C ASP A 147 11.48 11.16 12.80
N GLY A 148 10.51 10.43 13.34
CA GLY A 148 9.12 10.87 13.44
C GLY A 148 8.30 10.72 12.14
N THR A 149 8.82 10.05 11.11
CA THR A 149 8.02 9.73 9.92
C THR A 149 7.70 8.24 9.82
N VAL A 150 6.59 7.93 9.15
CA VAL A 150 6.12 6.57 8.89
C VAL A 150 5.87 6.41 7.41
N ARG A 151 6.43 5.36 6.83
CA ARG A 151 6.22 5.00 5.43
C ARG A 151 5.17 3.91 5.33
N MET A 152 4.10 4.20 4.61
CA MET A 152 3.12 3.23 4.16
C MET A 152 3.47 2.69 2.78
N ARG A 153 3.30 1.38 2.60
CA ARG A 153 3.25 0.74 1.29
C ARG A 153 1.97 -0.08 1.18
N LEU A 154 1.15 0.25 0.20
CA LEU A 154 -0.14 -0.38 -0.08
C LEU A 154 -0.08 -1.06 -1.46
N ALA A 155 -0.20 -2.38 -1.49
CA ALA A 155 -0.14 -3.17 -2.72
C ALA A 155 -1.47 -3.94 -2.92
N PRO A 156 -2.52 -3.29 -3.45
CA PRO A 156 -3.80 -3.94 -3.68
C PRO A 156 -3.69 -5.04 -4.74
N VAL A 157 -4.45 -6.11 -4.54
CA VAL A 157 -4.54 -7.21 -5.50
C VAL A 157 -5.70 -6.93 -6.43
N GLY A 158 -5.44 -6.16 -7.48
CA GLY A 158 -6.40 -6.06 -8.58
C GLY A 158 -6.32 -7.27 -9.51
N GLY A 159 -7.44 -7.60 -10.15
CA GLY A 159 -7.47 -8.56 -11.27
C GLY A 159 -8.06 -9.92 -10.94
N SER A 160 -8.07 -10.81 -11.93
CA SER A 160 -8.68 -12.14 -11.75
C SER A 160 -7.71 -13.11 -11.09
N PHE A 161 -8.19 -13.80 -10.05
CA PHE A 161 -7.46 -14.79 -9.27
C PHE A 161 -6.78 -15.87 -10.13
N VAL A 162 -7.44 -16.31 -11.19
CA VAL A 162 -6.91 -17.30 -12.13
C VAL A 162 -5.62 -16.79 -12.79
N TRP A 163 -5.62 -15.52 -13.21
CA TRP A 163 -4.45 -14.89 -13.82
C TRP A 163 -3.35 -14.54 -12.82
N MET A 164 -3.60 -14.63 -11.53
CA MET A 164 -2.55 -14.46 -10.51
C MET A 164 -1.85 -15.77 -10.13
N LEU A 165 -2.58 -16.89 -10.24
CA LEU A 165 -2.03 -18.23 -10.07
C LEU A 165 -1.26 -18.69 -11.30
N MET A 166 -1.86 -18.50 -12.48
CA MET A 166 -1.27 -18.85 -13.77
C MET A 166 -1.28 -17.61 -14.66
N PRO A 167 -0.42 -16.61 -14.36
CA PRO A 167 -0.35 -15.43 -15.21
C PRO A 167 0.06 -15.84 -16.62
N PRO A 168 -0.53 -15.22 -17.66
CA PRO A 168 0.14 -15.22 -18.95
C PRO A 168 1.55 -14.66 -18.74
N MET A 169 2.49 -14.94 -19.64
CA MET A 169 3.92 -14.61 -19.46
C MET A 169 4.18 -13.22 -18.84
N LYS A 170 3.31 -12.24 -19.12
CA LYS A 170 3.31 -10.92 -18.51
C LYS A 170 1.86 -10.41 -18.29
N TYR A 171 1.48 -10.09 -17.06
CA TYR A 171 0.14 -9.58 -16.71
C TYR A 171 0.24 -8.27 -15.92
N ALA A 172 -0.43 -7.22 -16.40
CA ALA A 172 -0.58 -5.96 -15.68
C ALA A 172 -1.95 -5.94 -15.00
N VAL A 173 -1.92 -5.80 -13.67
CA VAL A 173 -3.12 -5.70 -12.86
C VAL A 173 -3.88 -4.41 -13.19
N LYS A 174 -5.17 -4.53 -13.49
CA LYS A 174 -6.07 -3.37 -13.62
C LYS A 174 -6.86 -3.23 -12.33
N LEU A 175 -6.71 -2.10 -11.66
CA LEU A 175 -7.48 -1.77 -10.47
C LEU A 175 -8.85 -1.19 -10.87
N PRO A 176 -9.96 -1.66 -10.27
CA PRO A 176 -11.25 -1.01 -10.44
C PRO A 176 -11.26 0.40 -9.84
N ALA A 177 -12.03 1.34 -10.42
CA ALA A 177 -12.07 2.73 -9.96
C ALA A 177 -12.43 2.88 -8.47
N LYS A 178 -13.33 2.04 -7.96
CA LYS A 178 -13.70 1.99 -6.52
C LYS A 178 -12.51 1.70 -5.59
N HIS A 179 -11.46 1.01 -6.07
CA HIS A 179 -10.25 0.79 -5.30
C HIS A 179 -9.45 2.09 -5.17
N GLY A 180 -9.44 2.94 -6.21
CA GLY A 180 -8.80 4.25 -6.16
C GLY A 180 -9.37 5.11 -5.03
N ALA A 181 -10.70 5.24 -4.97
CA ALA A 181 -11.37 5.97 -3.88
C ALA A 181 -11.06 5.40 -2.50
N ALA A 182 -11.10 4.07 -2.36
CA ALA A 182 -10.70 3.43 -1.12
C ALA A 182 -9.23 3.72 -0.76
N MET A 183 -8.32 3.82 -1.74
CA MET A 183 -6.89 4.05 -1.50
C MET A 183 -6.64 5.46 -0.97
N VAL A 184 -7.34 6.45 -1.53
CA VAL A 184 -7.34 7.82 -1.02
C VAL A 184 -7.86 7.84 0.42
N GLU A 185 -8.98 7.18 0.69
CA GLU A 185 -9.53 7.19 2.05
C GLU A 185 -8.63 6.45 3.05
N THR A 186 -7.99 5.35 2.66
CA THR A 186 -6.96 4.68 3.49
C THR A 186 -5.84 5.64 3.86
N VAL A 187 -5.31 6.41 2.91
CA VAL A 187 -4.28 7.44 3.16
C VAL A 187 -4.79 8.49 4.15
N ASN A 188 -6.01 9.01 3.93
CA ASN A 188 -6.61 10.04 4.79
C ASN A 188 -6.84 9.54 6.23
N VAL A 189 -7.31 8.30 6.38
CA VAL A 189 -7.55 7.69 7.70
C VAL A 189 -6.23 7.47 8.42
N LEU A 190 -5.19 6.98 7.73
CA LEU A 190 -3.87 6.78 8.33
C LEU A 190 -3.22 8.10 8.73
N ALA A 191 -3.27 9.12 7.90
CA ALA A 191 -2.76 10.46 8.25
C ALA A 191 -3.44 10.98 9.53
N ARG A 192 -4.76 10.80 9.64
CA ARG A 192 -5.50 11.15 10.86
C ARG A 192 -5.04 10.34 12.06
N LEU A 193 -4.95 9.01 11.96
CA LEU A 193 -4.57 8.15 13.09
C LEU A 193 -3.12 8.39 13.56
N LEU A 194 -2.19 8.62 12.63
CA LEU A 194 -0.79 8.88 12.93
C LEU A 194 -0.56 10.31 13.47
N GLY A 195 -1.35 11.28 12.99
CA GLY A 195 -1.31 12.67 13.46
C GLY A 195 -2.16 12.98 14.71
N HIS A 196 -3.17 12.16 15.04
CA HIS A 196 -4.02 12.35 16.24
C HIS A 196 -3.59 11.50 17.45
N GLY A 197 -2.44 10.81 17.40
CA GLY A 197 -1.91 10.01 18.51
C GLY A 197 -1.71 10.78 19.83
N ALA A 198 -1.76 12.13 19.80
CA ALA A 198 -1.71 12.99 20.96
C ALA A 198 -3.05 13.15 21.71
N ALA A 199 -4.21 13.11 21.05
CA ALA A 199 -5.49 13.44 21.70
C ALA A 199 -6.02 12.32 22.62
N VAL A 200 -5.64 11.06 22.36
CA VAL A 200 -6.10 9.90 23.16
C VAL A 200 -5.21 9.68 24.40
N ARG A 201 -4.07 10.37 24.51
CA ARG A 201 -3.16 10.25 25.67
C ARG A 201 -3.54 11.12 26.86
N ASP A 202 -4.38 12.15 26.69
CA ASP A 202 -4.68 13.10 27.77
C ASP A 202 -5.85 12.68 28.68
N ASP A 203 -6.68 11.73 28.23
CA ASP A 203 -7.88 11.29 28.98
C ASP A 203 -7.67 10.10 29.94
N ARG A 204 -6.42 9.63 30.12
CA ARG A 204 -6.08 8.59 31.12
C ARG A 204 -5.24 9.10 32.30
N THR A 205 -5.14 10.42 32.44
CA THR A 205 -4.49 11.09 33.57
C THR A 205 -5.41 12.11 34.23
N LYS A 206 -6.60 11.67 34.66
CA LYS A 206 -7.36 12.31 35.76
C LYS A 206 -8.06 11.27 36.59
#